data_AF-A0A161VI61-F1
#
_entry.id   AF-A0A161VI61-F1
#
_cell.length_a   1.000
_cell.length_b   1.000
_cell.length_c   1.000
_cell.angle_alpha   90.00
_cell.angle_beta   90.00
_cell.angle_gamma   90.00
#
_symmetry.space_group_name_H-M   'P 1'
#
loop_
_entity.id
_entity.type
_entity.pdbx_description
1 polymer ?
#
loop_
_entity_poly.entity_id
_entity_poly.type
_entity_poly.pdbx_seq_one_letter_code
_entity_poly.pdbx_strand_id
1 'polypeptide(L)'
;MESNSLRQRSTARLSALRSQLTSPTLTSNTITSNQLRNPDKDGYPAKVPITYYPLNTQKAFTYNENRIKDKTYAKYYNRDLYIYADIPQYIREPMLAEGVLPITESRRLLEPGYHQHENGWCALPDGTAYVTSRTRFPGSTGDMVRWWFWWHSVEPERYALWFPYDHLSLRSSYADRLHRTDLSHTQKWLGSTHRVTEFIGATKMTIHLRFVDPAQYGLPWEDLKAAGYEAAVCAELHDGLVFNLKIGDFLHLWRKTEDGLELRSRYWLGGGVHYKLFGMKVGIDYLAGALGFKHRMAGDNVAYEHFIHDQTEFTNLAAFLPDLYADHLAGVL
;
A
#
# COMPACT_ATOMS: atom_id res chain seq x y z
N MET A 1 20.35 30.70 -60.69
CA MET A 1 21.01 30.21 -59.46
C MET A 1 20.25 30.83 -58.29
N GLU A 2 19.60 30.16 -57.34
CA GLU A 2 19.37 28.76 -56.98
C GLU A 2 17.99 28.70 -56.29
N SER A 3 16.94 28.18 -56.94
CA SER A 3 15.65 27.90 -56.26
C SER A 3 15.35 26.40 -56.16
N ASN A 4 16.16 25.55 -56.80
CA ASN A 4 16.04 24.10 -56.77
C ASN A 4 16.77 23.42 -55.60
N SER A 5 17.65 24.12 -54.87
CA SER A 5 18.45 23.51 -53.79
C SER A 5 17.70 23.41 -52.44
N LEU A 6 16.70 24.26 -52.19
CA LEU A 6 15.92 24.26 -50.94
C LEU A 6 14.77 23.23 -50.95
N ARG A 7 14.15 23.00 -52.12
CA ARG A 7 13.08 21.98 -52.28
C ARG A 7 13.62 20.54 -52.23
N GLN A 8 14.83 20.30 -52.72
CA GLN A 8 15.44 18.97 -52.67
C GLN A 8 15.98 18.61 -51.26
N ARG A 9 16.43 19.60 -50.49
CA ARG A 9 16.86 19.38 -49.08
C ARG A 9 15.68 19.13 -48.13
N SER A 10 14.47 19.59 -48.46
CA SER A 10 13.26 19.38 -47.66
C SER A 10 12.60 18.03 -47.93
N THR A 11 12.58 17.53 -49.18
CA THR A 11 12.10 16.17 -49.49
C THR A 11 13.04 15.07 -49.00
N ALA A 12 14.36 15.27 -49.03
CA ALA A 12 15.31 14.32 -48.48
C ALA A 12 15.14 14.13 -46.95
N ARG A 13 14.91 15.24 -46.21
CA ARG A 13 14.64 15.21 -44.75
C ARG A 13 13.30 14.54 -44.39
N LEU A 14 12.26 14.70 -45.22
CA LEU A 14 10.96 14.04 -45.02
C LEU A 14 10.99 12.54 -45.37
N SER A 15 11.81 12.12 -46.34
CA SER A 15 12.01 10.70 -46.65
C SER A 15 12.79 9.96 -45.56
N ALA A 16 13.82 10.62 -44.98
CA ALA A 16 14.60 10.07 -43.87
C ALA A 16 13.79 9.98 -42.56
N LEU A 17 12.84 10.88 -42.32
CA LEU A 17 11.91 10.78 -41.19
C LEU A 17 10.88 9.64 -41.36
N ARG A 18 10.47 9.33 -42.60
CA ARG A 18 9.55 8.22 -42.88
C ARG A 18 10.20 6.85 -42.78
N SER A 19 11.50 6.71 -43.10
CA SER A 19 12.24 5.46 -42.90
C SER A 19 12.64 5.20 -41.44
N GLN A 20 12.41 6.15 -40.53
CA GLN A 20 12.58 6.00 -39.07
C GLN A 20 11.26 5.73 -38.33
N LEU A 21 10.13 5.67 -39.05
CA LEU A 21 8.78 5.43 -38.50
C LEU A 21 8.23 4.04 -38.84
N THR A 22 9.07 3.11 -39.30
CA THR A 22 8.70 1.69 -39.27
C THR A 22 8.70 1.24 -37.82
N SER A 23 7.50 1.07 -37.27
CA SER A 23 7.28 0.40 -36.00
C SER A 23 8.14 -0.86 -35.95
N PRO A 24 8.96 -1.09 -34.91
CA PRO A 24 9.58 -2.38 -34.75
C PRO A 24 8.42 -3.37 -34.67
N THR A 25 8.38 -4.31 -35.61
CA THR A 25 7.57 -5.52 -35.48
C THR A 25 7.89 -6.05 -34.10
N LEU A 26 6.91 -5.97 -33.19
CA LEU A 26 6.93 -6.68 -31.93
C LEU A 26 7.01 -8.15 -32.31
N THR A 27 8.23 -8.66 -32.47
CA THR A 27 8.51 -10.06 -32.24
C THR A 27 7.99 -10.29 -30.84
N SER A 28 6.86 -10.98 -30.77
CA SER A 28 6.38 -11.65 -29.58
C SER A 28 7.52 -12.56 -29.14
N ASN A 29 8.44 -11.99 -28.39
CA ASN A 29 9.21 -12.73 -27.44
C ASN A 29 8.14 -13.15 -26.44
N THR A 30 7.62 -14.35 -26.67
CA THR A 30 7.01 -15.17 -25.64
C THR A 30 7.95 -15.09 -24.45
N ILE A 31 7.67 -14.16 -23.53
CA ILE A 31 8.27 -14.18 -22.20
C ILE A 31 7.71 -15.46 -21.62
N THR A 32 8.44 -16.55 -21.81
CA THR A 32 8.35 -17.72 -20.95
C THR A 32 8.32 -17.17 -19.54
N SER A 33 7.17 -17.29 -18.89
CA SER A 33 6.94 -16.86 -17.52
C SER A 33 7.89 -17.66 -16.62
N ASN A 34 9.13 -17.22 -16.50
CA ASN A 34 9.98 -17.61 -15.40
C ASN A 34 9.38 -16.93 -14.19
N GLN A 35 8.35 -17.57 -13.62
CA GLN A 35 7.82 -17.22 -12.31
C GLN A 35 9.02 -17.17 -11.37
N LEU A 36 9.29 -15.98 -10.83
CA LEU A 36 10.41 -15.79 -9.92
C LEU A 36 10.18 -16.71 -8.72
N ARG A 37 11.24 -17.37 -8.27
CA ARG A 37 11.20 -18.21 -7.06
C ARG A 37 11.13 -17.31 -5.82
N ASN A 38 10.73 -17.89 -4.68
CA ASN A 38 10.79 -17.20 -3.39
C ASN A 38 12.16 -16.54 -3.19
N PRO A 39 12.24 -15.19 -3.14
CA PRO A 39 13.51 -14.49 -2.99
C PRO A 39 14.16 -14.73 -1.63
N ASP A 40 13.38 -15.19 -0.65
CA ASP A 40 13.82 -15.43 0.73
C ASP A 40 14.00 -16.94 1.04
N LYS A 41 14.10 -17.80 0.00
CA LYS A 41 14.27 -19.26 0.18
C LYS A 41 15.51 -19.65 1.00
N ASP A 42 16.51 -18.79 1.04
CA ASP A 42 17.79 -19.02 1.73
C ASP A 42 17.86 -18.23 3.06
N GLY A 43 16.70 -17.76 3.55
CA GLY A 43 16.54 -16.93 4.74
C GLY A 43 16.33 -15.45 4.43
N TYR A 44 15.98 -14.68 5.47
CA TYR A 44 15.72 -13.26 5.33
C TYR A 44 17.01 -12.42 5.35
N PRO A 45 17.08 -11.33 4.55
CA PRO A 45 18.12 -10.34 4.70
C PRO A 45 18.16 -9.75 6.12
N ALA A 46 19.31 -9.20 6.50
CA ALA A 46 19.41 -8.42 7.73
C ALA A 46 18.45 -7.22 7.71
N LYS A 47 18.08 -6.72 8.88
CA LYS A 47 17.33 -5.48 9.03
C LYS A 47 18.29 -4.30 9.21
N VAL A 48 17.95 -3.15 8.62
CA VAL A 48 18.68 -1.88 8.77
C VAL A 48 17.77 -0.83 9.40
N PRO A 49 18.29 0.03 10.28
CA PRO A 49 17.46 1.01 10.98
C PRO A 49 16.97 2.10 10.03
N ILE A 50 15.76 2.61 10.28
CA ILE A 50 15.30 3.87 9.70
C ILE A 50 16.10 5.01 10.31
N THR A 51 16.70 5.85 9.46
CA THR A 51 17.59 6.94 9.86
C THR A 51 17.00 8.33 9.64
N TYR A 52 15.84 8.41 8.97
CA TYR A 52 15.16 9.67 8.70
C TYR A 52 13.76 9.65 9.30
N TYR A 53 13.49 10.62 10.17
CA TYR A 53 12.19 10.85 10.79
C TYR A 53 11.84 12.33 10.63
N PRO A 54 10.78 12.68 9.87
CA PRO A 54 10.34 14.07 9.76
C PRO A 54 10.13 14.72 11.14
N LEU A 55 10.46 16.00 11.28
CA LEU A 55 10.44 16.68 12.59
C LEU A 55 9.12 16.54 13.34
N ASN A 56 7.99 16.59 12.64
CA ASN A 56 6.68 16.48 13.28
C ASN A 56 6.34 15.05 13.70
N THR A 57 6.90 14.02 13.06
CA THR A 57 6.71 12.62 13.46
C THR A 57 7.52 12.30 14.72
N GLN A 58 8.64 12.98 14.94
CA GLN A 58 9.38 12.91 16.23
C GLN A 58 8.54 13.47 17.39
N LYS A 59 7.81 14.58 17.17
CA LYS A 59 6.87 15.12 18.17
C LYS A 59 5.69 14.19 18.39
N ALA A 60 5.19 13.55 17.34
CA ALA A 60 4.14 12.56 17.40
C ALA A 60 4.56 11.33 18.20
N PHE A 61 5.79 10.85 18.02
CA PHE A 61 6.35 9.78 18.85
C PHE A 61 6.30 10.13 20.33
N THR A 62 6.79 11.30 20.75
CA THR A 62 6.73 11.72 22.15
C THR A 62 5.30 11.86 22.65
N TYR A 63 4.39 12.34 21.79
CA TYR A 63 2.97 12.42 22.13
C TYR A 63 2.36 11.02 22.37
N ASN A 64 2.65 10.06 21.51
CA ASN A 64 2.17 8.67 21.61
C ASN A 64 2.81 7.92 22.79
N GLU A 65 4.11 8.10 23.01
CA GLU A 65 4.86 7.50 24.13
C GLU A 65 4.22 7.85 25.48
N ASN A 66 3.85 9.12 25.67
CA ASN A 66 3.18 9.57 26.90
C ASN A 66 1.80 8.92 27.12
N ARG A 67 1.08 8.59 26.04
CA ARG A 67 -0.27 7.99 26.10
C ARG A 67 -0.22 6.48 26.31
N ILE A 68 0.83 5.83 25.82
CA ILE A 68 1.00 4.38 25.87
C ILE A 68 1.62 3.90 27.18
N LYS A 69 2.44 4.71 27.87
CA LYS A 69 3.28 4.28 29.01
C LYS A 69 2.58 3.42 30.08
N ASP A 70 1.29 3.65 30.34
CA ASP A 70 0.51 2.97 31.39
C ASP A 70 -0.37 1.82 30.82
N LYS A 71 -0.25 1.49 29.53
CA LYS A 71 -0.98 0.42 28.87
C LYS A 71 -0.29 -0.93 29.08
N THR A 72 -1.08 -2.00 29.20
CA THR A 72 -0.64 -3.40 29.31
C THR A 72 0.28 -3.84 28.16
N TYR A 73 0.04 -3.31 26.97
CA TYR A 73 0.82 -3.59 25.76
C TYR A 73 1.94 -2.56 25.49
N ALA A 74 2.28 -1.69 26.45
CA ALA A 74 3.32 -0.67 26.26
C ALA A 74 4.68 -1.24 25.86
N LYS A 75 5.00 -2.47 26.28
CA LYS A 75 6.23 -3.19 25.92
C LYS A 75 6.42 -3.42 24.42
N TYR A 76 5.35 -3.33 23.62
CA TYR A 76 5.38 -3.48 22.17
C TYR A 76 5.57 -2.15 21.41
N TYR A 77 5.66 -1.03 22.14
CA TYR A 77 5.88 0.28 21.56
C TYR A 77 7.38 0.52 21.31
N ASN A 78 7.82 0.20 20.09
CA ASN A 78 9.23 0.23 19.72
C ASN A 78 9.68 1.63 19.27
N ARG A 79 10.77 2.13 19.85
CA ARG A 79 11.43 3.35 19.35
C ARG A 79 12.22 3.08 18.07
N ASP A 80 12.97 1.98 18.04
CA ASP A 80 13.86 1.66 16.94
C ASP A 80 13.07 0.93 15.85
N LEU A 81 12.89 1.60 14.70
CA LEU A 81 12.19 1.05 13.54
C LEU A 81 13.20 0.60 12.47
N TYR A 82 12.83 -0.45 11.74
CA TYR A 82 13.71 -1.12 10.80
C TYR A 82 12.98 -1.48 9.50
N ILE A 83 13.75 -1.62 8.43
CA ILE A 83 13.36 -2.24 7.15
C ILE A 83 14.37 -3.33 6.78
N TYR A 84 14.02 -4.23 5.86
CA TYR A 84 14.98 -5.23 5.38
C TYR A 84 16.05 -4.59 4.48
N ALA A 85 17.28 -5.12 4.53
CA ALA A 85 18.45 -4.56 3.84
C ALA A 85 18.37 -4.60 2.31
N ASP A 86 17.45 -5.38 1.75
CA ASP A 86 17.13 -5.43 0.32
C ASP A 86 16.18 -4.31 -0.12
N ILE A 87 15.55 -3.58 0.80
CA ILE A 87 14.56 -2.53 0.50
C ILE A 87 15.17 -1.19 0.04
N PRO A 88 16.28 -0.68 0.64
CA PRO A 88 16.81 0.63 0.31
C PRO A 88 17.11 0.88 -1.18
N GLN A 89 17.38 -0.16 -1.97
CA GLN A 89 17.59 0.01 -3.42
C GLN A 89 16.33 0.51 -4.14
N TYR A 90 15.13 0.11 -3.70
CA TYR A 90 13.85 0.53 -4.29
C TYR A 90 13.41 1.92 -3.84
N ILE A 91 14.07 2.49 -2.83
CA ILE A 91 13.80 3.85 -2.35
C ILE A 91 14.53 4.89 -3.22
N ARG A 92 15.68 4.52 -3.80
CA ARG A 92 16.60 5.47 -4.46
C ARG A 92 16.08 6.05 -5.77
N GLU A 93 15.22 5.31 -6.46
CA GLU A 93 14.67 5.69 -7.75
C GLU A 93 13.25 5.15 -7.93
N PRO A 94 12.40 5.85 -8.69
CA PRO A 94 11.09 5.32 -9.04
C PRO A 94 11.23 4.09 -9.94
N MET A 95 10.29 3.17 -9.78
CA MET A 95 10.14 2.02 -10.66
C MET A 95 9.70 2.45 -12.07
N LEU A 96 10.07 1.65 -13.07
CA LEU A 96 9.59 1.81 -14.45
C LEU A 96 8.09 1.51 -14.55
N ALA A 97 7.40 2.22 -15.46
CA ALA A 97 5.95 2.10 -15.64
C ALA A 97 5.48 0.67 -16.00
N GLU A 98 6.35 -0.17 -16.58
CA GLU A 98 6.07 -1.60 -16.85
C GLU A 98 5.85 -2.43 -15.58
N GLY A 99 6.32 -1.97 -14.42
CA GLY A 99 6.08 -2.59 -13.12
C GLY A 99 4.71 -2.26 -12.50
N VAL A 100 3.95 -1.38 -13.13
CA VAL A 100 2.62 -0.98 -12.66
C VAL A 100 1.63 -2.10 -12.97
N LEU A 101 0.95 -2.58 -11.93
CA LEU A 101 -0.21 -3.46 -12.08
C LEU A 101 -1.47 -2.57 -12.13
N PRO A 102 -2.25 -2.54 -13.22
CA PRO A 102 -3.54 -1.85 -13.22
C PRO A 102 -4.49 -2.48 -12.20
N ILE A 103 -5.32 -1.68 -11.53
CA ILE A 103 -6.29 -2.18 -10.54
C ILE A 103 -7.32 -3.15 -11.16
N THR A 104 -7.63 -2.99 -12.45
CA THR A 104 -8.48 -3.93 -13.20
C THR A 104 -7.83 -5.29 -13.43
N GLU A 105 -6.50 -5.38 -13.26
CA GLU A 105 -5.71 -6.60 -13.36
C GLU A 105 -5.32 -7.15 -11.99
N SER A 106 -5.92 -6.69 -10.87
CA SER A 106 -5.59 -7.19 -9.53
C SER A 106 -5.68 -8.71 -9.38
N ARG A 107 -6.50 -9.39 -10.20
CA ARG A 107 -6.56 -10.86 -10.28
C ARG A 107 -5.21 -11.52 -10.56
N ARG A 108 -4.27 -10.83 -11.22
CA ARG A 108 -2.90 -11.31 -11.46
C ARG A 108 -2.10 -11.54 -10.17
N LEU A 109 -2.54 -10.98 -9.03
CA LEU A 109 -1.93 -11.29 -7.73
C LEU A 109 -2.15 -12.75 -7.32
N LEU A 110 -3.11 -13.47 -7.91
CA LEU A 110 -3.30 -14.91 -7.71
C LEU A 110 -2.29 -15.78 -8.48
N GLU A 111 -1.53 -15.20 -9.41
CA GLU A 111 -0.53 -15.94 -10.18
C GLU A 111 0.53 -16.54 -9.23
N PRO A 112 0.98 -17.78 -9.48
CA PRO A 112 2.03 -18.37 -8.67
C PRO A 112 3.37 -17.63 -8.82
N GLY A 113 4.20 -17.72 -7.79
CA GLY A 113 5.50 -17.06 -7.75
C GLY A 113 5.39 -15.56 -7.47
N TYR A 114 6.27 -14.77 -8.07
CA TYR A 114 6.37 -13.33 -7.82
C TYR A 114 6.35 -12.55 -9.11
N HIS A 115 5.76 -11.36 -9.07
CA HIS A 115 5.85 -10.38 -10.14
C HIS A 115 7.29 -9.83 -10.19
N GLN A 116 7.68 -9.32 -11.36
CA GLN A 116 9.00 -8.70 -11.54
C GLN A 116 9.22 -7.53 -10.56
N HIS A 117 8.15 -6.79 -10.27
CA HIS A 117 8.15 -5.65 -9.36
C HIS A 117 7.22 -5.93 -8.17
N GLU A 118 7.77 -6.58 -7.14
CA GLU A 118 7.07 -6.70 -5.84
C GLU A 118 7.33 -5.51 -4.91
N ASN A 119 8.43 -4.77 -5.13
CA ASN A 119 8.81 -3.59 -4.38
C ASN A 119 9.10 -2.42 -5.33
N GLY A 120 8.54 -1.25 -5.06
CA GLY A 120 8.77 -0.04 -5.85
C GLY A 120 7.60 0.94 -5.79
N TRP A 121 7.86 2.13 -6.33
CA TRP A 121 6.91 3.24 -6.36
C TRP A 121 7.11 4.06 -7.63
N CYS A 122 6.06 4.70 -8.13
CA CYS A 122 6.14 5.67 -9.24
C CYS A 122 4.85 6.51 -9.31
N ALA A 123 4.91 7.69 -9.92
CA ALA A 123 3.70 8.34 -10.43
C ALA A 123 3.38 7.89 -11.86
N LEU A 124 2.09 7.77 -12.15
CA LEU A 124 1.56 7.56 -13.50
C LEU A 124 1.36 8.93 -14.21
N PRO A 125 1.27 8.95 -15.56
CA PRO A 125 1.06 10.19 -16.31
C PRO A 125 -0.19 10.99 -15.92
N ASP A 126 -1.22 10.34 -15.38
CA ASP A 126 -2.46 10.99 -14.91
C ASP A 126 -2.32 11.61 -13.51
N GLY A 127 -1.18 11.40 -12.84
CA GLY A 127 -0.85 11.84 -11.50
C GLY A 127 -1.06 10.77 -10.43
N THR A 128 -1.60 9.59 -10.74
CA THR A 128 -1.80 8.51 -9.77
C THR A 128 -0.46 8.09 -9.15
N ALA A 129 -0.36 8.09 -7.83
CA ALA A 129 0.73 7.49 -7.10
C ALA A 129 0.50 5.98 -6.97
N TYR A 130 1.41 5.18 -7.52
CA TYR A 130 1.36 3.72 -7.44
C TYR A 130 2.49 3.19 -6.57
N VAL A 131 2.15 2.26 -5.68
CA VAL A 131 3.11 1.58 -4.80
C VAL A 131 2.87 0.09 -4.84
N THR A 132 3.96 -0.67 -4.95
CA THR A 132 3.99 -2.11 -4.71
C THR A 132 4.99 -2.39 -3.59
N SER A 133 4.60 -3.22 -2.63
CA SER A 133 5.45 -3.56 -1.51
C SER A 133 5.29 -5.02 -1.11
N ARG A 134 6.40 -5.68 -0.80
CA ARG A 134 6.44 -6.99 -0.16
C ARG A 134 7.15 -6.90 1.17
N THR A 135 6.46 -7.35 2.23
CA THR A 135 6.96 -7.32 3.60
C THR A 135 6.87 -8.72 4.21
N ARG A 136 7.88 -9.14 5.00
CA ARG A 136 7.92 -10.48 5.60
C ARG A 136 7.33 -10.49 7.00
N PHE A 137 6.56 -11.52 7.30
CA PHE A 137 5.85 -11.76 8.56
C PHE A 137 6.23 -13.13 9.15
N PRO A 138 7.47 -13.30 9.63
CA PRO A 138 7.90 -14.54 10.27
C PRO A 138 7.01 -14.92 11.45
N GLY A 139 6.72 -16.21 11.60
CA GLY A 139 5.92 -16.77 12.69
C GLY A 139 4.45 -16.31 12.71
N SER A 140 4.04 -15.43 11.80
CA SER A 140 2.68 -14.92 11.75
C SER A 140 1.75 -15.91 11.05
N THR A 141 0.46 -15.84 11.37
CA THR A 141 -0.61 -16.63 10.74
C THR A 141 -1.73 -15.72 10.26
N GLY A 142 -2.54 -16.18 9.31
CA GLY A 142 -3.66 -15.37 8.84
C GLY A 142 -4.64 -14.99 9.95
N ASP A 143 -4.71 -15.78 11.02
CA ASP A 143 -5.57 -15.46 12.17
C ASP A 143 -5.08 -14.25 12.97
N MET A 144 -3.77 -14.18 13.23
CA MET A 144 -3.14 -13.02 13.85
C MET A 144 -3.41 -11.75 13.04
N VAL A 145 -3.31 -11.83 11.71
CA VAL A 145 -3.60 -10.68 10.83
C VAL A 145 -5.07 -10.27 10.93
N ARG A 146 -6.01 -11.20 10.76
CA ARG A 146 -7.45 -10.88 10.85
C ARG A 146 -7.81 -10.31 12.22
N TRP A 147 -7.19 -10.82 13.28
CA TRP A 147 -7.34 -10.32 14.65
C TRP A 147 -6.85 -8.89 14.79
N TRP A 148 -5.64 -8.61 14.31
CA TRP A 148 -5.01 -7.31 14.39
C TRP A 148 -5.93 -6.21 13.85
N PHE A 149 -6.51 -6.41 12.66
CA PHE A 149 -7.30 -5.39 11.95
C PHE A 149 -8.58 -4.91 12.65
N TRP A 150 -9.14 -5.68 13.58
CA TRP A 150 -10.18 -5.14 14.48
C TRP A 150 -9.60 -4.72 15.82
N TRP A 151 -8.60 -5.44 16.35
CA TRP A 151 -8.06 -5.18 17.69
C TRP A 151 -7.36 -3.82 17.80
N HIS A 152 -6.57 -3.45 16.79
CA HIS A 152 -5.89 -2.14 16.75
C HIS A 152 -6.87 -0.97 16.63
N SER A 153 -8.12 -1.28 16.23
CA SER A 153 -9.14 -0.27 15.96
C SER A 153 -9.91 0.20 17.20
N VAL A 154 -9.70 -0.49 18.33
CA VAL A 154 -10.42 -0.27 19.59
C VAL A 154 -9.98 1.01 20.30
N GLU A 155 -8.68 1.31 20.27
CA GLU A 155 -8.12 2.49 20.91
C GLU A 155 -6.92 3.03 20.13
N PRO A 156 -6.73 4.35 20.07
CA PRO A 156 -5.70 4.93 19.23
C PRO A 156 -4.27 4.64 19.70
N GLU A 157 -4.06 4.28 20.96
CA GLU A 157 -2.78 3.79 21.48
C GLU A 157 -2.36 2.45 20.84
N ARG A 158 -3.31 1.56 20.51
CA ARG A 158 -3.01 0.32 19.79
C ARG A 158 -2.60 0.60 18.35
N TYR A 159 -3.25 1.57 17.70
CA TYR A 159 -2.87 2.00 16.36
C TYR A 159 -1.45 2.56 16.32
N ALA A 160 -1.05 3.30 17.37
CA ALA A 160 0.30 3.82 17.52
C ALA A 160 1.39 2.75 17.72
N LEU A 161 1.06 1.52 18.16
CA LEU A 161 2.05 0.42 18.18
C LEU A 161 2.57 0.08 16.79
N TRP A 162 1.70 0.19 15.78
CA TRP A 162 1.99 -0.19 14.40
C TRP A 162 3.04 0.73 13.78
N PHE A 163 2.84 2.04 13.91
CA PHE A 163 3.81 3.04 13.51
C PHE A 163 3.92 4.14 14.57
N PRO A 164 4.84 3.98 15.54
CA PRO A 164 5.02 4.87 16.69
C PRO A 164 5.14 6.36 16.36
N TYR A 165 5.81 6.68 15.26
CA TYR A 165 6.08 8.04 14.82
C TYR A 165 4.94 8.66 14.01
N ASP A 166 4.12 7.86 13.33
CA ASP A 166 3.19 8.37 12.32
C ASP A 166 1.72 8.25 12.74
N HIS A 167 1.33 7.18 13.44
CA HIS A 167 -0.07 6.88 13.76
C HIS A 167 -0.54 7.63 15.00
N LEU A 168 -1.51 8.55 14.85
CA LEU A 168 -1.96 9.41 15.96
C LEU A 168 -3.31 9.00 16.53
N SER A 169 -4.27 8.72 15.66
CA SER A 169 -5.66 8.47 16.05
C SER A 169 -6.36 7.57 15.06
N LEU A 170 -7.27 6.74 15.58
CA LEU A 170 -8.12 5.86 14.80
C LEU A 170 -9.47 5.75 15.50
N ARG A 171 -10.54 5.80 14.70
CA ARG A 171 -11.89 5.41 15.14
C ARG A 171 -12.57 4.52 14.10
N SER A 172 -13.01 3.33 14.52
CA SER A 172 -13.83 2.45 13.70
C SER A 172 -15.31 2.84 13.74
N SER A 173 -16.01 2.69 12.61
CA SER A 173 -17.47 2.78 12.54
C SER A 173 -18.18 1.58 13.17
N TYR A 174 -17.46 0.49 13.48
CA TYR A 174 -18.01 -0.76 14.05
C TYR A 174 -17.70 -0.91 15.54
N ALA A 175 -17.67 0.18 16.30
CA ALA A 175 -17.40 0.15 17.74
C ALA A 175 -18.30 -0.82 18.52
N ASP A 176 -19.55 -1.03 18.07
CA ASP A 176 -20.52 -1.97 18.62
C ASP A 176 -20.20 -3.47 18.38
N ARG A 177 -19.27 -3.77 17.46
CA ARG A 177 -18.90 -5.14 17.07
C ARG A 177 -17.60 -5.62 17.68
N LEU A 178 -16.70 -4.71 18.05
CA LEU A 178 -15.32 -5.05 18.44
C LEU A 178 -15.27 -5.99 19.67
N HIS A 179 -16.23 -5.85 20.58
CA HIS A 179 -16.32 -6.66 21.80
C HIS A 179 -17.10 -7.98 21.65
N ARG A 180 -17.77 -8.21 20.50
CA ARG A 180 -18.61 -9.39 20.30
C ARG A 180 -17.79 -10.66 20.15
N THR A 181 -18.14 -11.73 20.85
CA THR A 181 -17.42 -13.02 20.81
C THR A 181 -18.01 -14.01 19.82
N ASP A 182 -19.22 -13.77 19.33
CA ASP A 182 -19.91 -14.60 18.34
C ASP A 182 -19.58 -14.22 16.88
N LEU A 183 -18.85 -13.12 16.68
CA LEU A 183 -18.36 -12.69 15.38
C LEU A 183 -16.92 -13.18 15.16
N SER A 184 -16.64 -13.70 13.97
CA SER A 184 -15.27 -13.93 13.52
C SER A 184 -14.48 -12.62 13.45
N HIS A 185 -13.14 -12.73 13.48
CA HIS A 185 -12.26 -11.57 13.33
C HIS A 185 -12.58 -10.73 12.08
N THR A 186 -12.80 -11.37 10.92
CA THR A 186 -13.17 -10.67 9.68
C THR A 186 -14.49 -9.91 9.81
N GLN A 187 -15.51 -10.50 10.45
CA GLN A 187 -16.82 -9.83 10.65
C GLN A 187 -16.75 -8.59 11.54
N LYS A 188 -15.69 -8.45 12.35
CA LYS A 188 -15.49 -7.27 13.21
C LYS A 188 -14.96 -6.04 12.48
N TRP A 189 -14.31 -6.19 11.32
CA TRP A 189 -13.72 -5.07 10.59
C TRP A 189 -14.18 -4.95 9.12
N LEU A 190 -14.53 -6.06 8.44
CA LEU A 190 -14.92 -6.03 7.04
C LEU A 190 -16.23 -5.26 6.84
N GLY A 191 -16.21 -4.24 5.98
CA GLY A 191 -17.32 -3.33 5.77
C GLY A 191 -17.34 -2.11 6.71
N SER A 192 -16.44 -2.05 7.69
CA SER A 192 -16.27 -0.88 8.55
C SER A 192 -15.52 0.25 7.83
N THR A 193 -15.65 1.46 8.35
CA THR A 193 -14.82 2.59 8.00
C THR A 193 -13.94 2.96 9.20
N HIS A 194 -12.62 2.97 9.01
CA HIS A 194 -11.70 3.54 9.98
C HIS A 194 -11.36 4.97 9.59
N ARG A 195 -11.71 5.93 10.45
CA ARG A 195 -11.21 7.31 10.33
C ARG A 195 -9.87 7.37 11.05
N VAL A 196 -8.78 7.48 10.28
CA VAL A 196 -7.42 7.55 10.81
C VAL A 196 -6.85 8.95 10.64
N THR A 197 -6.00 9.34 11.58
CA THR A 197 -5.14 10.52 11.46
C THR A 197 -3.71 10.08 11.64
N GLU A 198 -2.88 10.35 10.66
CA GLU A 198 -1.50 9.90 10.61
C GLU A 198 -0.62 10.83 9.79
N PHE A 199 0.68 10.59 9.86
CA PHE A 199 1.63 11.18 8.95
C PHE A 199 1.93 10.22 7.81
N ILE A 200 2.00 10.76 6.59
CA ILE A 200 2.70 10.14 5.47
C ILE A 200 3.82 11.09 5.09
N GLY A 201 5.06 10.68 5.32
CA GLY A 201 6.20 11.57 5.29
C GLY A 201 6.02 12.75 6.26
N ALA A 202 6.26 13.97 5.79
CA ALA A 202 6.08 15.17 6.62
C ALA A 202 4.62 15.65 6.75
N THR A 203 3.67 15.04 6.03
CA THR A 203 2.30 15.54 5.89
C THR A 203 1.36 14.80 6.84
N LYS A 204 0.79 15.54 7.80
CA LYS A 204 -0.33 15.03 8.60
C LYS A 204 -1.60 15.02 7.77
N MET A 205 -2.26 13.87 7.69
CA MET A 205 -3.52 13.70 6.99
C MET A 205 -4.56 13.01 7.87
N THR A 206 -5.83 13.22 7.52
CA THR A 206 -6.94 12.42 8.01
C THR A 206 -7.56 11.76 6.79
N ILE A 207 -7.74 10.44 6.85
CA ILE A 207 -8.34 9.65 5.78
C ILE A 207 -9.38 8.70 6.36
N HIS A 208 -10.36 8.32 5.53
CA HIS A 208 -11.35 7.30 5.86
C HIS A 208 -11.04 6.04 5.05
N LEU A 209 -10.63 4.99 5.73
CA LEU A 209 -10.35 3.68 5.15
C LEU A 209 -11.63 2.85 5.20
N ARG A 210 -12.31 2.68 4.07
CA ARG A 210 -13.50 1.84 3.96
C ARG A 210 -13.09 0.44 3.54
N PHE A 211 -13.12 -0.52 4.45
CA PHE A 211 -12.80 -1.91 4.13
C PHE A 211 -13.89 -2.53 3.27
N VAL A 212 -13.49 -3.16 2.18
CA VAL A 212 -14.38 -3.78 1.19
C VAL A 212 -13.99 -5.22 0.95
N ASP A 213 -14.94 -6.00 0.43
CA ASP A 213 -14.69 -7.39 0.07
C ASP A 213 -13.68 -7.48 -1.09
N PRO A 214 -12.62 -8.30 -0.99
CA PRO A 214 -11.64 -8.50 -2.05
C PRO A 214 -12.24 -8.92 -3.40
N ALA A 215 -13.44 -9.53 -3.42
CA ALA A 215 -14.17 -9.83 -4.65
C ALA A 215 -14.45 -8.59 -5.51
N GLN A 216 -14.52 -7.39 -4.92
CA GLN A 216 -14.63 -6.12 -5.65
C GLN A 216 -13.47 -5.90 -6.64
N TYR A 217 -12.30 -6.50 -6.38
CA TYR A 217 -11.09 -6.40 -7.20
C TYR A 217 -10.81 -7.70 -7.99
N GLY A 218 -11.80 -8.58 -8.13
CA GLY A 218 -11.65 -9.86 -8.84
C GLY A 218 -10.86 -10.92 -8.06
N LEU A 219 -10.80 -10.78 -6.73
CA LEU A 219 -10.07 -11.65 -5.81
C LEU A 219 -11.03 -12.27 -4.78
N PRO A 220 -12.00 -13.11 -5.16
CA PRO A 220 -12.91 -13.72 -4.19
C PRO A 220 -12.13 -14.59 -3.19
N TRP A 221 -12.69 -14.75 -1.98
CA TRP A 221 -12.03 -15.43 -0.88
C TRP A 221 -11.63 -16.88 -1.20
N GLU A 222 -12.44 -17.62 -1.96
CA GLU A 222 -12.07 -18.97 -2.40
C GLU A 222 -10.81 -18.99 -3.28
N ASP A 223 -10.67 -18.04 -4.20
CA ASP A 223 -9.54 -17.94 -5.13
C ASP A 223 -8.28 -17.53 -4.37
N LEU A 224 -8.39 -16.58 -3.44
CA LEU A 224 -7.29 -16.18 -2.56
C LEU A 224 -6.77 -17.37 -1.76
N LYS A 225 -7.68 -18.13 -1.14
CA LYS A 225 -7.33 -19.33 -0.38
C LYS A 225 -6.66 -20.38 -1.27
N ALA A 226 -7.19 -20.62 -2.47
CA ALA A 226 -6.62 -21.56 -3.44
C ALA A 226 -5.20 -21.14 -3.89
N ALA A 227 -4.92 -19.83 -3.95
CA ALA A 227 -3.61 -19.27 -4.25
C ALA A 227 -2.67 -19.17 -3.02
N GLY A 228 -3.06 -19.72 -1.87
CA GLY A 228 -2.22 -19.78 -0.67
C GLY A 228 -2.26 -18.52 0.20
N TYR A 229 -3.22 -17.61 -0.02
CA TYR A 229 -3.44 -16.47 0.86
C TYR A 229 -4.22 -16.87 2.10
N GLU A 230 -3.71 -16.48 3.28
CA GLU A 230 -4.37 -16.74 4.56
C GLU A 230 -5.20 -15.54 5.05
N ALA A 231 -4.88 -14.32 4.62
CA ALA A 231 -5.63 -13.12 4.95
C ALA A 231 -5.58 -12.10 3.81
N ALA A 232 -6.62 -11.28 3.71
CA ALA A 232 -6.69 -10.16 2.78
C ALA A 232 -7.40 -8.99 3.45
N VAL A 233 -6.89 -7.79 3.22
CA VAL A 233 -7.50 -6.53 3.65
C VAL A 233 -7.44 -5.56 2.48
N CYS A 234 -8.61 -5.20 1.95
CA CYS A 234 -8.71 -4.25 0.85
C CYS A 234 -9.58 -3.08 1.27
N ALA A 235 -9.23 -1.87 0.85
CA ALA A 235 -10.00 -0.69 1.20
C ALA A 235 -10.06 0.34 0.08
N GLU A 236 -11.18 1.06 0.03
CA GLU A 236 -11.25 2.36 -0.64
C GLU A 236 -10.76 3.43 0.36
N LEU A 237 -9.89 4.33 -0.09
CA LEU A 237 -9.49 5.51 0.68
C LEU A 237 -10.39 6.68 0.31
N HIS A 238 -10.90 7.41 1.31
CA HIS A 238 -11.71 8.62 1.13
C HIS A 238 -11.11 9.80 1.89
N ASP A 239 -11.31 11.01 1.37
CA ASP A 239 -10.77 12.23 1.97
C ASP A 239 -11.38 12.49 3.37
N GLY A 240 -10.53 12.93 4.30
CA GLY A 240 -10.90 13.17 5.69
C GLY A 240 -11.97 14.25 5.91
N LEU A 241 -12.01 15.26 5.04
CA LEU A 241 -12.93 16.39 5.10
C LEU A 241 -14.12 16.18 4.18
N VAL A 242 -13.88 15.62 2.99
CA VAL A 242 -14.88 15.37 1.95
C VAL A 242 -15.14 13.87 1.90
N PHE A 243 -15.90 13.34 2.86
CA PHE A 243 -16.05 11.89 3.08
C PHE A 243 -16.61 11.08 1.89
N ASN A 244 -17.26 11.74 0.92
CA ASN A 244 -17.80 11.11 -0.29
C ASN A 244 -16.85 11.19 -1.50
N LEU A 245 -15.66 11.78 -1.31
CA LEU A 245 -14.58 11.84 -2.27
C LEU A 245 -13.66 10.63 -2.07
N LYS A 246 -13.74 9.67 -2.99
CA LYS A 246 -12.76 8.57 -3.05
C LYS A 246 -11.44 9.11 -3.60
N ILE A 247 -10.34 8.84 -2.90
CA ILE A 247 -8.99 9.30 -3.25
C ILE A 247 -8.01 8.17 -3.53
N GLY A 248 -8.42 6.90 -3.46
CA GLY A 248 -7.57 5.79 -3.89
C GLY A 248 -8.07 4.44 -3.41
N ASP A 249 -7.25 3.42 -3.65
CA ASP A 249 -7.48 2.05 -3.21
C ASP A 249 -6.17 1.42 -2.73
N PHE A 250 -6.27 0.48 -1.78
CA PHE A 250 -5.19 -0.45 -1.48
C PHE A 250 -5.69 -1.90 -1.42
N LEU A 251 -4.76 -2.81 -1.69
CA LEU A 251 -4.90 -4.24 -1.47
C LEU A 251 -3.71 -4.75 -0.66
N HIS A 252 -4.00 -5.36 0.49
CA HIS A 252 -3.03 -6.08 1.31
C HIS A 252 -3.38 -7.56 1.34
N LEU A 253 -2.49 -8.40 0.81
CA LEU A 253 -2.73 -9.83 0.70
C LEU A 253 -1.59 -10.60 1.39
N TRP A 254 -1.91 -11.35 2.45
CA TRP A 254 -0.93 -12.15 3.17
C TRP A 254 -0.90 -13.58 2.65
N ARG A 255 0.18 -13.94 1.96
CA ARG A 255 0.42 -15.27 1.39
C ARG A 255 1.26 -16.11 2.33
N LYS A 256 0.94 -17.39 2.47
CA LYS A 256 1.72 -18.33 3.27
C LYS A 256 3.11 -18.53 2.68
N THR A 257 4.11 -18.56 3.56
CA THR A 257 5.49 -18.95 3.26
C THR A 257 5.91 -20.10 4.18
N GLU A 258 7.14 -20.60 4.03
CA GLU A 258 7.68 -21.66 4.89
C GLU A 258 7.83 -21.19 6.36
N ASP A 259 8.17 -19.92 6.56
CA ASP A 259 8.50 -19.33 7.86
C ASP A 259 7.36 -18.49 8.47
N GLY A 260 6.19 -18.42 7.83
CA GLY A 260 5.06 -17.61 8.28
C GLY A 260 4.25 -17.06 7.11
N LEU A 261 4.17 -15.74 7.00
CA LEU A 261 3.51 -15.06 5.89
C LEU A 261 4.45 -14.09 5.18
N GLU A 262 4.08 -13.73 3.97
CA GLU A 262 4.51 -12.50 3.30
C GLU A 262 3.28 -11.65 2.99
N LEU A 263 3.38 -10.35 3.23
CA LEU A 263 2.41 -9.37 2.79
C LEU A 263 2.79 -8.88 1.40
N ARG A 264 1.85 -8.92 0.46
CA ARG A 264 1.93 -8.26 -0.85
C ARG A 264 0.92 -7.11 -0.87
N SER A 265 1.42 -5.88 -0.83
CA SER A 265 0.64 -4.65 -0.88
C SER A 265 0.64 -4.04 -2.29
N ARG A 266 -0.48 -3.46 -2.68
CA ARG A 266 -0.61 -2.59 -3.85
C ARG A 266 -1.45 -1.36 -3.49
N TYR A 267 -1.01 -0.18 -3.91
CA TYR A 267 -1.73 1.08 -3.70
C TYR A 267 -1.89 1.83 -5.02
N TRP A 268 -3.08 2.38 -5.24
CA TRP A 268 -3.41 3.29 -6.34
C TRP A 268 -4.01 4.58 -5.76
N LEU A 269 -3.16 5.55 -5.46
CA LEU A 269 -3.50 6.77 -4.75
C LEU A 269 -3.68 7.93 -5.73
N GLY A 270 -4.78 8.67 -5.62
CA GLY A 270 -5.19 9.65 -6.62
C GLY A 270 -5.72 9.03 -7.92
N GLY A 271 -5.87 7.70 -7.98
CA GLY A 271 -6.49 6.98 -9.10
C GLY A 271 -8.00 6.77 -8.88
N GLY A 272 -8.78 6.72 -9.96
CA GLY A 272 -10.21 6.41 -9.89
C GLY A 272 -11.05 7.40 -9.05
N VAL A 273 -10.58 8.65 -8.95
CA VAL A 273 -11.15 9.69 -8.09
C VAL A 273 -12.56 10.06 -8.55
N HIS A 274 -13.53 9.90 -7.65
CA HIS A 274 -14.93 10.25 -7.93
C HIS A 274 -15.66 10.67 -6.66
N TYR A 275 -16.70 11.49 -6.85
CA TYR A 275 -17.73 11.73 -5.87
C TYR A 275 -18.77 10.63 -5.91
N LYS A 276 -19.22 10.16 -4.74
CA LYS A 276 -20.49 9.43 -4.60
C LYS A 276 -21.58 10.43 -4.20
N LEU A 277 -22.53 10.70 -5.09
CA LEU A 277 -23.69 11.57 -4.86
C LEU A 277 -24.97 10.82 -5.23
N PHE A 278 -25.88 10.65 -4.28
CA PHE A 278 -27.15 9.90 -4.46
C PHE A 278 -26.97 8.50 -5.11
N GLY A 279 -25.86 7.81 -4.79
CA GLY A 279 -25.54 6.49 -5.37
C GLY A 279 -24.87 6.52 -6.75
N MET A 280 -24.76 7.68 -7.39
CA MET A 280 -24.04 7.85 -8.66
C MET A 280 -22.57 8.22 -8.45
N LYS A 281 -21.68 7.67 -9.29
CA LYS A 281 -20.25 8.03 -9.32
C LYS A 281 -20.04 9.16 -10.34
N VAL A 282 -19.52 10.29 -9.89
CA VAL A 282 -19.18 11.44 -10.75
C VAL A 282 -17.67 11.64 -10.72
N GLY A 283 -16.99 11.44 -11.86
CA GLY A 283 -15.54 11.62 -11.99
C GLY A 283 -15.13 13.10 -11.88
N ILE A 284 -13.89 13.36 -11.44
CA ILE A 284 -13.37 14.71 -11.14
C ILE A 284 -12.58 15.33 -12.30
N ASP A 285 -12.68 14.77 -13.52
CA ASP A 285 -11.92 15.24 -14.69
C ASP A 285 -12.04 16.76 -14.96
N TYR A 286 -13.06 17.42 -14.40
CA TYR A 286 -13.30 18.86 -14.55
C TYR A 286 -12.81 19.79 -13.42
N LEU A 287 -12.49 19.29 -12.22
CA LEU A 287 -12.20 20.12 -11.03
C LEU A 287 -10.79 19.94 -10.43
N ALA A 288 -10.04 18.93 -10.90
CA ALA A 288 -8.75 18.55 -10.33
C ALA A 288 -7.63 19.61 -10.48
N GLY A 289 -7.72 20.50 -11.47
CA GLY A 289 -6.74 21.56 -11.71
C GLY A 289 -6.96 22.82 -10.86
N ALA A 290 -8.20 23.13 -10.48
CA ALA A 290 -8.55 24.44 -9.89
C ALA A 290 -8.23 24.59 -8.40
N LEU A 291 -7.94 23.48 -7.70
CA LEU A 291 -7.88 23.44 -6.23
C LEU A 291 -6.55 22.90 -5.67
N GLY A 292 -5.54 22.63 -6.53
CA GLY A 292 -4.24 22.12 -6.08
C GLY A 292 -4.26 20.71 -5.44
N PHE A 293 -5.39 19.99 -5.54
CA PHE A 293 -5.61 18.70 -4.88
C PHE A 293 -4.69 17.57 -5.38
N LYS A 294 -4.39 17.52 -6.69
CA LYS A 294 -3.50 16.48 -7.25
C LYS A 294 -2.11 16.48 -6.62
N HIS A 295 -1.61 17.62 -6.14
CA HIS A 295 -0.27 17.71 -5.56
C HIS A 295 -0.19 17.25 -4.09
N ARG A 296 -1.33 17.16 -3.38
CA ARG A 296 -1.36 16.78 -1.96
C ARG A 296 -1.62 15.31 -1.72
N MET A 297 -2.28 14.62 -2.66
CA MET A 297 -2.78 13.25 -2.48
C MET A 297 -2.36 12.30 -3.61
N ALA A 298 -1.55 12.78 -4.56
CA ALA A 298 -1.08 12.01 -5.72
C ALA A 298 0.31 12.50 -6.16
N GLY A 299 0.94 11.78 -7.08
CA GLY A 299 2.27 12.10 -7.62
C GLY A 299 3.44 11.46 -6.87
N ASP A 300 4.66 11.73 -7.36
CA ASP A 300 5.87 10.99 -6.98
C ASP A 300 6.16 11.03 -5.48
N ASN A 301 6.03 12.20 -4.85
CA ASN A 301 6.23 12.34 -3.41
C ASN A 301 5.27 11.45 -2.60
N VAL A 302 4.00 11.36 -3.01
CA VAL A 302 3.02 10.52 -2.30
C VAL A 302 3.35 9.04 -2.46
N ALA A 303 3.76 8.62 -3.66
CA ALA A 303 4.16 7.24 -3.93
C ALA A 303 5.43 6.85 -3.13
N TYR A 304 6.44 7.72 -3.14
CA TYR A 304 7.69 7.55 -2.41
C TYR A 304 7.46 7.43 -0.90
N GLU A 305 6.74 8.40 -0.31
CA GLU A 305 6.48 8.41 1.13
C GLU A 305 5.61 7.22 1.56
N HIS A 306 4.62 6.81 0.75
CA HIS A 306 3.81 5.62 1.04
C HIS A 306 4.63 4.32 0.97
N PHE A 307 5.58 4.19 0.05
CA PHE A 307 6.42 3.00 -0.01
C PHE A 307 7.27 2.83 1.25
N ILE A 308 7.87 3.93 1.74
CA ILE A 308 8.62 3.92 3.01
C ILE A 308 7.68 3.65 4.18
N HIS A 309 6.48 4.25 4.18
CA HIS A 309 5.50 4.07 5.24
C HIS A 309 5.06 2.61 5.37
N ASP A 310 4.62 1.96 4.27
CA ASP A 310 4.24 0.53 4.24
C ASP A 310 5.39 -0.36 4.72
N GLN A 311 6.60 -0.17 4.17
CA GLN A 311 7.76 -0.98 4.54
C GLN A 311 8.09 -0.85 6.02
N THR A 312 7.97 0.36 6.58
CA THR A 312 8.28 0.62 8.00
C THR A 312 7.21 0.06 8.93
N GLU A 313 5.94 0.40 8.68
CA GLU A 313 4.84 0.00 9.57
C GLU A 313 4.67 -1.51 9.61
N PHE A 314 4.72 -2.18 8.45
CA PHE A 314 4.47 -3.61 8.40
C PHE A 314 5.70 -4.41 8.85
N THR A 315 6.92 -3.89 8.65
CA THR A 315 8.12 -4.53 9.23
C THR A 315 8.11 -4.43 10.76
N ASN A 316 7.64 -3.30 11.31
CA ASN A 316 7.47 -3.15 12.75
C ASN A 316 6.36 -4.05 13.29
N LEU A 317 5.17 -4.07 12.66
CA LEU A 317 4.08 -4.97 13.05
C LEU A 317 4.51 -6.44 13.03
N ALA A 318 5.20 -6.87 11.96
CA ALA A 318 5.71 -8.23 11.84
C ALA A 318 6.69 -8.62 12.97
N ALA A 319 7.36 -7.63 13.60
CA ALA A 319 8.32 -7.89 14.66
C ALA A 319 7.68 -8.26 16.00
N PHE A 320 6.40 -7.90 16.23
CA PHE A 320 5.74 -8.15 17.51
C PHE A 320 4.37 -8.82 17.41
N LEU A 321 3.77 -8.91 16.22
CA LEU A 321 2.42 -9.44 16.04
C LEU A 321 2.21 -10.85 16.64
N PRO A 322 3.11 -11.83 16.46
CA PRO A 322 2.94 -13.15 17.06
C PRO A 322 2.91 -13.11 18.59
N ASP A 323 3.83 -12.38 19.22
CA ASP A 323 3.93 -12.27 20.68
C ASP A 323 2.75 -11.50 21.26
N LEU A 324 2.36 -10.40 20.63
CA LEU A 324 1.20 -9.61 21.04
C LEU A 324 -0.09 -10.46 20.93
N TYR A 325 -0.24 -11.25 19.88
CA TYR A 325 -1.38 -12.16 19.76
C TYR A 325 -1.35 -13.28 20.81
N ALA A 326 -0.19 -13.83 21.14
CA ALA A 326 -0.05 -14.81 22.21
C ALA A 326 -0.47 -14.23 23.58
N ASP A 327 -0.05 -13.00 23.89
CA ASP A 327 -0.47 -12.26 25.07
C ASP A 327 -2.00 -12.02 25.09
N HIS A 328 -2.60 -11.72 23.94
CA HIS A 328 -4.04 -11.59 23.82
C HIS A 328 -4.75 -12.89 24.20
N LEU A 329 -4.30 -14.03 23.67
CA LEU A 329 -4.86 -15.34 23.98
C LEU A 329 -4.65 -15.75 25.44
N ALA A 330 -3.54 -15.31 26.05
CA ALA A 330 -3.27 -15.52 27.47
C ALA A 330 -4.10 -14.59 28.39
N GLY A 331 -4.82 -13.61 27.84
CA GLY A 331 -5.66 -12.68 28.60
C GLY A 331 -4.87 -11.63 29.39
N VAL A 332 -3.65 -11.28 28.93
CA VAL A 332 -2.76 -10.31 29.61
C VAL A 332 -2.74 -8.92 28.96
N LEU A 333 -3.60 -8.69 27.96
CA LEU A 333 -3.76 -7.40 27.26
C LEU A 333 -4.96 -6.58 27.73
#